data_AF-L9XTN7-F1
#
_entry.id   AF-L9XTN7-F1
#
_cell.length_a   1.000
_cell.length_b   1.000
_cell.length_c   1.000
_cell.angle_alpha   90.00
_cell.angle_beta   90.00
_cell.angle_gamma   90.00
#
_symmetry.space_group_name_H-M   'P 1'
#
loop_
_entity.id
_entity.type
_entity.pdbx_description
1 polymer ?
#
loop_
_entity_poly.entity_id
_entity_poly.type
_entity_poly.pdbx_seq_one_letter_code
_entity_poly.pdbx_strand_id
1 'polypeptide(L)'
;MPYADLHVHTTRSDGSLELEAVPDAARRGGVDVVAVTDHDRVQPFDGPVVERDGVTLLHGIELRVETPGGQRIDLLGYGLEPSTELEAILGTIQENRIERGRAIVDCVESRLDVDLDVTIDGGFGRPHIARAIEAHPGTDYDYQGAFDHVIGSDCPCYVPRAVPSFERGQAALSESCRLVSLAHPLRYRDPESALALAAELDAVELQYPYGREVDRDPVERAIERHGLLATGGSDAHDERLGVDGLSREAFDRLELTAD
;
A
#
# COMPACT_ATOMS: atom_id res chain seq x y z
N MET A 1 10.31 20.51 5.86
CA MET A 1 9.12 19.64 5.84
C MET A 1 8.78 19.40 4.37
N PRO A 2 8.34 18.20 4.00
CA PRO A 2 7.92 17.93 2.63
C PRO A 2 6.76 18.84 2.26
N TYR A 3 6.61 19.09 0.96
CA TYR A 3 5.47 19.75 0.34
C TYR A 3 4.36 18.75 0.03
N ALA A 4 4.74 17.55 -0.43
CA ALA A 4 3.82 16.50 -0.83
C ALA A 4 4.16 15.18 -0.11
N ASP A 5 3.14 14.48 0.37
CA ASP A 5 3.23 13.13 0.90
C ASP A 5 2.46 12.18 -0.03
N LEU A 6 3.17 11.40 -0.84
CA LEU A 6 2.57 10.62 -1.91
C LEU A 6 2.33 9.15 -1.53
N HIS A 7 2.35 8.81 -0.24
CA HIS A 7 2.12 7.43 0.17
C HIS A 7 1.39 7.40 1.51
N VAL A 8 0.06 7.36 1.46
CA VAL A 8 -0.81 7.47 2.65
C VAL A 8 -1.95 6.46 2.58
N HIS A 9 -2.15 5.76 3.69
CA HIS A 9 -3.20 4.77 3.88
C HIS A 9 -4.30 5.28 4.80
N THR A 10 -5.52 4.86 4.53
CA THR A 10 -6.73 5.21 5.29
C THR A 10 -7.38 3.98 5.89
N THR A 11 -8.50 4.18 6.57
CA THR A 11 -9.40 3.12 7.05
C THR A 11 -9.97 2.24 5.93
N ARG A 12 -9.80 2.61 4.66
CA ARG A 12 -10.24 1.78 3.53
C ARG A 12 -9.38 0.53 3.35
N SER A 13 -8.09 0.57 3.68
CA SER A 13 -7.21 -0.60 3.79
C SER A 13 -6.87 -0.92 5.25
N ASP A 14 -5.73 -0.46 5.73
CA ASP A 14 -5.10 -0.81 7.00
C ASP A 14 -4.53 0.41 7.73
N GLY A 15 -4.79 1.61 7.22
CA GLY A 15 -4.61 2.84 7.97
C GLY A 15 -5.71 3.06 9.02
N SER A 16 -5.51 4.08 9.85
CA SER A 16 -6.46 4.50 10.89
C SER A 16 -7.09 5.87 10.63
N LEU A 17 -6.63 6.56 9.59
CA LEU A 17 -7.13 7.87 9.19
C LEU A 17 -8.34 7.72 8.28
N GLU A 18 -9.48 8.32 8.63
CA GLU A 18 -10.64 8.40 7.74
C GLU A 18 -10.32 9.32 6.55
N LEU A 19 -10.89 9.06 5.37
CA LEU A 19 -10.64 9.86 4.17
C LEU A 19 -10.95 11.36 4.40
N GLU A 20 -12.05 11.64 5.11
CA GLU A 20 -12.49 13.00 5.42
C GLU A 20 -11.53 13.73 6.38
N ALA A 21 -10.72 12.99 7.15
CA ALA A 21 -9.75 13.54 8.08
C ALA A 21 -8.38 13.83 7.43
N VAL A 22 -8.14 13.37 6.20
CA VAL A 22 -6.87 13.55 5.48
C VAL A 22 -6.47 15.03 5.35
N PRO A 23 -7.35 15.98 4.96
CA PRO A 23 -6.95 17.39 4.86
C PRO A 23 -6.49 17.99 6.19
N ASP A 24 -7.12 17.60 7.31
CA ASP A 24 -6.73 18.07 8.64
C ASP A 24 -5.38 17.49 9.07
N ALA A 25 -5.14 16.21 8.78
CA ALA A 25 -3.85 15.57 9.04
C ALA A 25 -2.72 16.19 8.18
N ALA A 26 -3.00 16.46 6.91
CA ALA A 26 -2.07 17.10 5.98
C ALA A 26 -1.62 18.48 6.49
N ARG A 27 -2.57 19.33 6.92
CA ARG A 27 -2.23 20.66 7.47
C ARG A 27 -1.46 20.59 8.78
N ARG A 28 -1.70 19.59 9.64
CA ARG A 28 -0.88 19.35 10.84
C ARG A 28 0.53 18.90 10.48
N GLY A 29 0.68 18.07 9.44
CA GLY A 29 1.96 17.64 8.89
C GLY A 29 2.70 18.72 8.09
N GLY A 30 2.00 19.79 7.70
CA GLY A 30 2.56 20.88 6.90
C GLY A 30 2.79 20.52 5.44
N VAL A 31 2.01 19.56 4.90
CA VAL A 31 2.00 19.19 3.47
C VAL A 31 0.77 19.78 2.79
N ASP A 32 0.94 20.22 1.55
CA ASP A 32 -0.11 20.82 0.72
C ASP A 32 -0.73 19.79 -0.25
N VAL A 33 -0.02 18.69 -0.52
CA VAL A 33 -0.47 17.61 -1.42
C VAL A 33 -0.38 16.26 -0.72
N VAL A 34 -1.42 15.44 -0.85
CA VAL A 34 -1.44 14.06 -0.35
C VAL A 34 -1.95 13.11 -1.43
N ALA A 35 -1.24 12.01 -1.69
CA ALA A 35 -1.82 10.89 -2.45
C ALA A 35 -2.37 9.84 -1.49
N VAL A 36 -3.65 9.50 -1.65
CA VAL A 36 -4.26 8.40 -0.90
C VAL A 36 -4.09 7.12 -1.71
N THR A 37 -3.34 6.16 -1.18
CA THR A 37 -2.81 4.98 -1.89
C THR A 37 -3.14 3.69 -1.16
N ASP A 38 -4.39 3.54 -0.72
CA ASP A 38 -4.83 2.35 0.03
C ASP A 38 -4.49 1.03 -0.68
N HIS A 39 -4.10 0.02 0.10
CA HIS A 39 -3.75 -1.30 -0.42
C HIS A 39 -4.89 -1.98 -1.18
N ASP A 40 -4.71 -2.06 -2.51
CA ASP A 40 -5.56 -2.78 -3.46
C ASP A 40 -7.03 -2.39 -3.37
N ARG A 41 -7.27 -1.13 -3.03
CA ARG A 41 -8.60 -0.51 -2.91
C ARG A 41 -8.52 0.92 -3.40
N VAL A 42 -9.51 1.29 -4.18
CA VAL A 42 -9.61 2.63 -4.79
C VAL A 42 -10.63 3.44 -4.00
N GLN A 43 -10.29 4.66 -3.60
CA GLN A 43 -11.20 5.57 -2.91
C GLN A 43 -12.30 6.09 -3.85
N PRO A 44 -13.48 6.51 -3.34
CA PRO A 44 -14.54 7.06 -4.18
C PRO A 44 -14.27 8.54 -4.49
N PHE A 45 -13.16 8.84 -5.17
CA PHE A 45 -12.86 10.22 -5.57
C PHE A 45 -13.66 10.59 -6.83
N ASP A 46 -14.04 11.87 -6.93
CA ASP A 46 -14.78 12.40 -8.08
C ASP A 46 -13.89 12.64 -9.31
N GLY A 47 -12.57 12.44 -9.18
CA GLY A 47 -11.59 12.59 -10.24
C GLY A 47 -10.17 12.22 -9.78
N PRO A 48 -9.19 12.23 -10.70
CA PRO A 48 -7.81 11.85 -10.40
C PRO A 48 -7.10 12.80 -9.44
N VAL A 49 -7.59 14.04 -9.34
CA VAL A 49 -7.10 15.10 -8.45
C VAL A 49 -8.31 15.84 -7.91
N VAL A 50 -8.38 16.03 -6.60
CA VAL A 50 -9.46 16.78 -5.94
C VAL A 50 -8.91 17.74 -4.91
N GLU A 51 -9.46 18.94 -4.84
CA GLU A 51 -9.14 19.90 -3.78
C GLU A 51 -10.11 19.70 -2.62
N ARG A 52 -9.58 19.49 -1.40
CA ARG A 52 -10.38 19.42 -0.18
C ARG A 52 -9.80 20.29 0.90
N ASP A 53 -10.58 21.29 1.30
CA ASP A 53 -10.25 22.25 2.34
C ASP A 53 -8.84 22.88 2.23
N GLY A 54 -8.39 23.14 1.00
CA GLY A 54 -7.09 23.75 0.70
C GLY A 54 -5.91 22.78 0.65
N VAL A 55 -6.18 21.48 0.57
CA VAL A 55 -5.18 20.42 0.32
C VAL A 55 -5.53 19.74 -1.00
N THR A 56 -4.54 19.56 -1.86
CA THR A 56 -4.67 18.78 -3.09
C THR A 56 -4.59 17.30 -2.72
N LEU A 57 -5.65 16.54 -2.98
CA LEU A 57 -5.65 15.09 -2.84
C LEU A 57 -5.51 14.44 -4.21
N LEU A 58 -4.49 13.61 -4.36
CA LEU A 58 -4.32 12.75 -5.53
C LEU A 58 -5.03 11.43 -5.28
N HIS A 59 -5.83 11.01 -6.27
CA HIS A 59 -6.40 9.69 -6.29
C HIS A 59 -5.29 8.69 -6.62
N GLY A 60 -5.01 7.77 -5.72
CA GLY A 60 -4.00 6.74 -5.95
C GLY A 60 -4.42 5.37 -5.45
N ILE A 61 -3.49 4.43 -5.58
CA ILE A 61 -3.62 3.05 -5.11
C ILE A 61 -2.22 2.48 -4.87
N GLU A 62 -2.07 1.62 -3.87
CA GLU A 62 -0.93 0.71 -3.77
C GLU A 62 -1.38 -0.71 -4.13
N LEU A 63 -0.97 -1.20 -5.30
CA LEU A 63 -1.32 -2.52 -5.79
C LEU A 63 -0.17 -3.50 -5.54
N ARG A 64 -0.44 -4.58 -4.81
CA ARG A 64 0.54 -5.64 -4.66
C ARG A 64 0.56 -6.54 -5.90
N VAL A 65 1.75 -6.84 -6.41
CA VAL A 65 1.98 -7.71 -7.55
C VAL A 65 3.02 -8.79 -7.23
N GLU A 66 2.98 -9.91 -7.95
CA GLU A 66 4.00 -10.96 -7.87
C GLU A 66 4.93 -10.91 -9.08
N THR A 67 6.23 -10.83 -8.84
CA THR A 67 7.25 -10.81 -9.88
C THR A 67 7.45 -12.21 -10.48
N PRO A 68 8.05 -12.34 -11.68
CA PRO A 68 8.41 -13.65 -12.25
C PRO A 68 9.28 -14.52 -11.33
N GLY A 69 10.04 -13.92 -10.42
CA GLY A 69 10.85 -14.61 -9.42
C GLY A 69 10.08 -15.03 -8.15
N GLY A 70 8.78 -14.75 -8.07
CA GLY A 70 7.92 -15.06 -6.92
C GLY A 70 8.04 -14.08 -5.75
N GLN A 71 8.87 -13.03 -5.85
CA GLN A 71 8.88 -11.94 -4.88
C GLN A 71 7.61 -11.11 -5.06
N ARG A 72 7.03 -10.62 -3.96
CA ARG A 72 5.90 -9.70 -4.02
C ARG A 72 6.39 -8.29 -3.76
N ILE A 73 6.00 -7.38 -4.63
CA ILE A 73 6.34 -5.96 -4.58
C ILE A 73 5.06 -5.15 -4.71
N ASP A 74 5.14 -3.88 -4.33
CA ASP A 74 4.03 -2.97 -4.35
C ASP A 74 4.27 -1.87 -5.40
N LEU A 75 3.25 -1.60 -6.20
CA LEU A 75 3.23 -0.55 -7.21
C LEU A 75 2.26 0.54 -6.78
N LEU A 76 2.74 1.79 -6.76
CA LEU A 76 1.92 2.97 -6.51
C LEU A 76 1.41 3.52 -7.84
N GLY A 77 0.11 3.70 -7.96
CA GLY A 77 -0.52 4.43 -9.05
C GLY A 77 -1.01 5.80 -8.59
N TYR A 78 -0.79 6.84 -9.40
CA TYR A 78 -1.21 8.21 -9.10
C TYR A 78 -2.07 8.82 -10.19
N GLY A 79 -3.01 9.68 -9.79
CA GLY A 79 -3.95 10.30 -10.73
C GLY A 79 -4.89 9.26 -11.33
N LEU A 80 -5.48 8.43 -10.47
CA LEU A 80 -6.23 7.24 -10.86
C LEU A 80 -7.61 7.59 -11.46
N GLU A 81 -7.86 7.01 -12.64
CA GLU A 81 -9.15 6.89 -13.33
C GLU A 81 -9.42 5.39 -13.57
N PRO A 82 -10.45 4.78 -12.94
CA PRO A 82 -10.64 3.33 -12.99
C PRO A 82 -10.83 2.79 -14.42
N SER A 83 -10.10 1.73 -14.75
CA SER A 83 -10.28 0.93 -15.98
C SER A 83 -11.00 -0.38 -15.67
N THR A 84 -11.58 -1.01 -16.70
CA THR A 84 -12.23 -2.32 -16.57
C THR A 84 -11.27 -3.40 -16.08
N GLU A 85 -10.01 -3.38 -16.53
CA GLU A 85 -9.02 -4.38 -16.11
C GLU A 85 -8.61 -4.18 -14.66
N LEU A 86 -8.39 -2.94 -14.22
CA LEU A 86 -8.08 -2.65 -12.82
C LEU A 86 -9.24 -3.08 -11.92
N GLU A 87 -10.48 -2.74 -12.27
CA GLU A 87 -11.68 -3.17 -11.53
C GLU A 87 -11.78 -4.70 -11.43
N ALA A 88 -11.48 -5.44 -12.50
CA ALA A 88 -11.48 -6.90 -12.51
C ALA A 88 -10.39 -7.50 -11.59
N ILE A 89 -9.18 -6.93 -11.62
CA ILE A 89 -8.08 -7.32 -10.72
C ILE A 89 -8.49 -7.10 -9.26
N LEU A 90 -9.01 -5.91 -8.94
CA LEU A 90 -9.41 -5.57 -7.59
C LEU A 90 -10.58 -6.44 -7.11
N GLY A 91 -11.55 -6.73 -7.97
CA GLY A 91 -12.64 -7.67 -7.69
C GLY A 91 -12.14 -9.06 -7.29
N THR A 92 -11.23 -9.63 -8.09
CA THR A 92 -10.61 -10.93 -7.78
C THR A 92 -9.85 -10.90 -6.46
N ILE A 93 -9.14 -9.80 -6.19
CA ILE A 93 -8.41 -9.60 -4.94
C ILE A 93 -9.37 -9.58 -3.73
N GLN A 94 -10.50 -8.87 -3.82
CA GLN A 94 -11.45 -8.78 -2.71
C GLN A 94 -12.15 -10.12 -2.45
N GLU A 95 -12.52 -10.85 -3.51
CA GLU A 95 -13.04 -12.22 -3.40
C GLU A 95 -12.03 -13.12 -2.68
N ASN A 96 -10.77 -13.08 -3.11
CA ASN A 96 -9.71 -13.87 -2.47
C ASN A 96 -9.50 -13.48 -1.01
N ARG A 97 -9.61 -12.19 -0.63
CA ARG A 97 -9.48 -11.77 0.79
C ARG A 97 -10.54 -12.43 1.66
N ILE A 98 -11.78 -12.55 1.18
CA ILE A 98 -12.87 -13.19 1.92
C ILE A 98 -12.62 -14.69 2.06
N GLU A 99 -12.33 -15.38 0.96
CA GLU A 99 -12.05 -16.83 0.96
C GLU A 99 -10.87 -17.18 1.85
N ARG A 100 -9.78 -16.40 1.72
CA ARG A 100 -8.59 -16.53 2.54
C ARG A 100 -8.86 -16.22 4.00
N GLY A 101 -9.63 -15.18 4.29
CA GLY A 101 -10.05 -14.83 5.65
C GLY A 101 -10.72 -16.00 6.34
N ARG A 102 -11.66 -16.66 5.64
CA ARG A 102 -12.35 -17.86 6.13
C ARG A 102 -11.38 -18.99 6.39
N ALA A 103 -10.53 -19.31 5.42
CA ALA A 103 -9.55 -20.39 5.57
C ALA A 103 -8.57 -20.18 6.74
N ILE A 104 -8.16 -18.93 7.00
CA ILE A 104 -7.30 -18.61 8.15
C ILE A 104 -8.07 -18.74 9.45
N VAL A 105 -9.28 -18.18 9.54
CA VAL A 105 -10.12 -18.27 10.74
C VAL A 105 -10.45 -19.73 11.07
N ASP A 106 -10.91 -20.52 10.10
CA ASP A 106 -11.18 -21.96 10.28
C ASP A 106 -9.96 -22.71 10.83
N CYS A 107 -8.77 -22.40 10.30
CA CYS A 107 -7.52 -22.99 10.80
C CYS A 107 -7.21 -22.55 12.24
N VAL A 108 -7.36 -21.26 12.55
CA VAL A 108 -7.07 -20.69 13.87
C VAL A 108 -8.02 -21.29 14.91
N GLU A 109 -9.31 -21.29 14.64
CA GLU A 109 -10.35 -21.83 15.52
C GLU A 109 -10.13 -23.32 15.79
N SER A 110 -9.87 -24.10 14.74
CA SER A 110 -9.54 -25.52 14.90
C SER A 110 -8.23 -25.76 15.66
N ARG A 111 -7.24 -24.86 15.52
CA ARG A 111 -5.91 -25.04 16.12
C ARG A 111 -5.89 -24.63 17.59
N LEU A 112 -6.59 -23.56 17.92
CA LEU A 112 -6.63 -22.99 19.26
C LEU A 112 -7.82 -23.50 20.09
N ASP A 113 -8.76 -24.23 19.47
CA ASP A 113 -10.00 -24.71 20.09
C ASP A 113 -10.84 -23.55 20.64
N VAL A 114 -11.03 -22.53 19.80
CA VAL A 114 -11.79 -21.30 20.10
C VAL A 114 -12.77 -20.98 18.99
N ASP A 115 -13.73 -20.10 19.28
CA ASP A 115 -14.61 -19.46 18.29
C ASP A 115 -14.31 -17.95 18.35
N LEU A 116 -13.77 -17.40 17.27
CA LEU A 116 -13.33 -16.01 17.25
C LEU A 116 -14.52 -15.03 17.07
N ASP A 117 -15.70 -15.51 16.68
CA ASP A 117 -16.90 -14.71 16.38
C ASP A 117 -16.60 -13.49 15.49
N VAL A 118 -15.79 -13.70 14.45
CA VAL A 118 -15.37 -12.63 13.52
C VAL A 118 -16.26 -12.61 12.28
N THR A 119 -16.66 -11.40 11.87
CA THR A 119 -17.29 -11.20 10.57
C THR A 119 -16.23 -10.97 9.51
N ILE A 120 -16.26 -11.80 8.46
CA ILE A 120 -15.33 -11.75 7.35
C ILE A 120 -15.99 -11.04 6.18
N ASP A 121 -15.54 -9.82 5.90
CA ASP A 121 -16.05 -8.96 4.85
C ASP A 121 -14.90 -8.36 4.01
N GLY A 122 -15.25 -7.40 3.15
CA GLY A 122 -14.27 -6.67 2.37
C GLY A 122 -13.40 -5.79 3.26
N GLY A 123 -12.11 -6.12 3.36
CA GLY A 123 -11.11 -5.37 4.14
C GLY A 123 -10.53 -6.24 5.25
N PHE A 124 -11.21 -7.35 5.54
CA PHE A 124 -10.75 -8.36 6.46
C PHE A 124 -9.37 -8.91 6.09
N GLY A 125 -8.54 -9.17 7.09
CA GLY A 125 -7.12 -9.49 6.93
C GLY A 125 -6.50 -9.99 8.23
N ARG A 126 -5.24 -10.41 8.17
CA ARG A 126 -4.52 -10.95 9.34
C ARG A 126 -4.47 -10.01 10.55
N PRO A 127 -4.34 -8.68 10.39
CA PRO A 127 -4.44 -7.76 11.53
C PRO A 127 -5.76 -7.87 12.30
N HIS A 128 -6.89 -8.09 11.61
CA HIS A 128 -8.20 -8.30 12.24
C HIS A 128 -8.23 -9.61 13.04
N ILE A 129 -7.65 -10.67 12.48
CA ILE A 129 -7.55 -11.99 13.15
C ILE A 129 -6.63 -11.89 14.38
N ALA A 130 -5.51 -11.19 14.29
CA ALA A 130 -4.60 -10.98 15.42
C ALA A 130 -5.29 -10.26 16.58
N ARG A 131 -6.07 -9.20 16.29
CA ARG A 131 -6.88 -8.49 17.30
C ARG A 131 -7.94 -9.40 17.92
N ALA A 132 -8.59 -10.24 17.12
CA ALA A 132 -9.58 -11.19 17.62
C ALA A 132 -8.95 -12.26 18.53
N ILE A 133 -7.78 -12.79 18.16
CA ILE A 133 -7.00 -13.72 19.00
C ILE A 133 -6.67 -13.04 20.34
N GLU A 134 -6.05 -11.85 20.30
CA GLU A 134 -5.66 -11.09 21.49
C GLU A 134 -6.83 -10.77 22.44
N ALA A 135 -8.00 -10.45 21.87
CA ALA A 135 -9.19 -10.15 22.66
C ALA A 135 -9.90 -11.39 23.23
N HIS A 136 -9.61 -12.59 22.71
CA HIS A 136 -10.36 -13.80 23.05
C HIS A 136 -9.81 -14.46 24.34
N PRO A 137 -10.64 -14.69 25.38
CA PRO A 137 -10.19 -15.15 26.70
C PRO A 137 -9.63 -16.58 26.72
N GLY A 138 -9.86 -17.35 25.65
CA GLY A 138 -9.32 -18.70 25.45
C GLY A 138 -7.95 -18.74 24.77
N THR A 139 -7.32 -17.59 24.50
CA THR A 139 -5.97 -17.55 23.92
C THR A 139 -5.01 -16.78 24.82
N ASP A 140 -3.75 -17.20 24.83
CA ASP A 140 -2.66 -16.54 25.57
C ASP A 140 -1.78 -15.68 24.64
N TYR A 141 -2.15 -15.52 23.37
CA TYR A 141 -1.36 -14.77 22.39
C TYR A 141 -1.77 -13.30 22.42
N ASP A 142 -0.81 -12.40 22.55
CA ASP A 142 -0.99 -11.00 22.21
C ASP A 142 -0.98 -10.81 20.67
N TYR A 143 -1.23 -9.58 20.21
CA TYR A 143 -1.26 -9.27 18.78
C TYR A 143 -0.01 -9.76 18.04
N GLN A 144 1.18 -9.55 18.62
CA GLN A 144 2.45 -9.95 18.01
C GLN A 144 2.62 -11.48 18.05
N GLY A 145 2.29 -12.13 19.16
CA GLY A 145 2.33 -13.57 19.32
C GLY A 145 1.44 -14.31 18.34
N ALA A 146 0.30 -13.72 17.95
CA ALA A 146 -0.52 -14.25 16.87
C ALA A 146 0.25 -14.32 15.54
N PHE A 147 0.98 -13.25 15.18
CA PHE A 147 1.82 -13.22 13.99
C PHE A 147 3.04 -14.14 14.10
N ASP A 148 3.66 -14.24 15.27
CA ASP A 148 4.89 -15.02 15.44
C ASP A 148 4.64 -16.53 15.43
N HIS A 149 3.42 -16.98 15.80
CA HIS A 149 3.16 -18.39 16.06
C HIS A 149 1.99 -19.00 15.30
N VAL A 150 1.02 -18.20 14.82
CA VAL A 150 -0.24 -18.72 14.29
C VAL A 150 -0.48 -18.32 12.83
N ILE A 151 -0.40 -17.02 12.52
CA ILE A 151 -0.86 -16.45 11.24
C ILE A 151 0.23 -15.72 10.43
N GLY A 152 1.46 -15.61 10.94
CA GLY A 152 2.62 -15.08 10.22
C GLY A 152 2.96 -15.91 8.98
N SER A 153 3.81 -15.37 8.09
CA SER A 153 4.04 -15.98 6.76
C SER A 153 4.65 -17.39 6.79
N ASP A 154 5.29 -17.77 7.90
CA ASP A 154 5.85 -19.10 8.13
C ASP A 154 5.02 -19.93 9.14
N CYS A 155 3.85 -19.44 9.53
CA CYS A 155 3.03 -20.03 10.57
C CYS A 155 1.95 -20.97 10.01
N PRO A 156 1.40 -21.87 10.85
CA PRO A 156 0.54 -22.97 10.40
C PRO A 156 -0.76 -22.54 9.74
N CYS A 157 -1.33 -21.41 10.13
CA CYS A 157 -2.57 -20.88 9.57
C CYS A 157 -2.32 -19.80 8.52
N TYR A 158 -1.11 -19.73 7.96
CA TYR A 158 -0.85 -18.85 6.84
C TYR A 158 -1.47 -19.39 5.56
N VAL A 159 -2.31 -18.56 4.95
CA VAL A 159 -2.75 -18.75 3.57
C VAL A 159 -2.19 -17.59 2.75
N PRO A 160 -1.48 -17.85 1.64
CA PRO A 160 -0.96 -16.79 0.78
C PRO A 160 -2.12 -16.07 0.10
N ARG A 161 -1.97 -14.75 -0.04
CA ARG A 161 -2.90 -13.92 -0.79
C ARG A 161 -2.67 -14.11 -2.29
N ALA A 162 -3.73 -14.21 -3.08
CA ALA A 162 -3.64 -14.13 -4.54
C ALA A 162 -3.45 -12.66 -4.95
N VAL A 163 -2.47 -12.42 -5.80
CA VAL A 163 -2.14 -11.09 -6.36
C VAL A 163 -1.89 -11.26 -7.86
N PRO A 164 -2.12 -10.22 -8.68
CA PRO A 164 -1.80 -10.28 -10.11
C PRO A 164 -0.29 -10.46 -10.34
N SER A 165 0.08 -10.92 -11.54
CA SER A 165 1.49 -10.85 -11.95
C SER A 165 1.91 -9.39 -12.13
N PHE A 166 3.21 -9.13 -12.05
CA PHE A 166 3.78 -7.81 -12.31
C PHE A 166 3.29 -7.23 -13.63
N GLU A 167 3.35 -8.00 -14.73
CA GLU A 167 2.98 -7.53 -16.07
C GLU A 167 1.51 -7.15 -16.15
N ARG A 168 0.63 -7.94 -15.52
CA ARG A 168 -0.81 -7.67 -15.50
C ARG A 168 -1.13 -6.45 -14.64
N GLY A 169 -0.53 -6.34 -13.46
CA GLY A 169 -0.74 -5.22 -12.55
C GLY A 169 -0.19 -3.91 -13.11
N GLN A 170 1.04 -3.92 -13.63
CA GLN A 170 1.68 -2.77 -14.27
C GLN A 170 0.87 -2.27 -15.47
N ALA A 171 0.39 -3.17 -16.34
CA ALA A 171 -0.39 -2.78 -17.51
C ALA A 171 -1.73 -2.12 -17.10
N ALA A 172 -2.43 -2.72 -16.12
CA ALA A 172 -3.68 -2.17 -15.60
C ALA A 172 -3.49 -0.79 -14.94
N LEU A 173 -2.41 -0.62 -14.17
CA LEU A 173 -2.09 0.68 -13.58
C LEU A 173 -1.69 1.71 -14.65
N SER A 174 -0.95 1.31 -15.69
CA SER A 174 -0.56 2.22 -16.77
C SER A 174 -1.77 2.71 -17.60
N GLU A 175 -2.83 1.91 -17.69
CA GLU A 175 -4.09 2.31 -18.32
C GLU A 175 -4.92 3.24 -17.41
N SER A 176 -4.83 3.04 -16.09
CA SER A 176 -5.67 3.73 -15.11
C SER A 176 -5.02 4.93 -14.42
N CYS A 177 -3.70 5.07 -14.45
CA CYS A 177 -2.98 6.07 -13.67
C CYS A 177 -2.11 6.93 -14.59
N ARG A 178 -1.89 8.18 -14.19
CA ARG A 178 -0.98 9.10 -14.89
C ARG A 178 0.49 8.75 -14.67
N LEU A 179 0.80 8.10 -13.56
CA LEU A 179 2.15 7.73 -13.16
C LEU A 179 2.12 6.45 -12.32
N VAL A 180 3.01 5.51 -12.64
CA VAL A 180 3.21 4.26 -11.90
C VAL A 180 4.61 4.21 -11.30
N SER A 181 4.70 3.91 -10.01
CA SER A 181 5.95 3.94 -9.24
C SER A 181 6.19 2.65 -8.47
N LEU A 182 7.44 2.18 -8.41
CA LEU A 182 7.82 1.12 -7.48
C LEU A 182 7.89 1.68 -6.04
N ALA A 183 7.13 1.07 -5.12
CA ALA A 183 7.10 1.47 -3.72
C ALA A 183 8.30 0.90 -2.96
N HIS A 184 8.87 1.70 -2.05
CA HIS A 184 9.83 1.37 -0.99
C HIS A 184 10.83 0.23 -1.30
N PRO A 185 11.61 0.31 -2.40
CA PRO A 185 12.38 -0.81 -2.95
C PRO A 185 13.36 -1.47 -1.96
N LEU A 186 13.91 -0.71 -1.01
CA LEU A 186 14.88 -1.21 -0.02
C LEU A 186 14.23 -1.97 1.16
N ARG A 187 12.89 -2.15 1.18
CA ARG A 187 12.18 -3.05 2.11
C ARG A 187 12.18 -4.49 1.64
N TYR A 188 12.30 -4.72 0.32
CA TYR A 188 12.19 -6.05 -0.24
C TYR A 188 13.39 -6.92 0.15
N ARG A 189 13.17 -8.25 0.12
CA ARG A 189 14.23 -9.23 0.38
C ARG A 189 15.33 -9.16 -0.66
N ASP A 190 14.95 -8.89 -1.91
CA ASP A 190 15.85 -8.67 -3.03
C ASP A 190 15.52 -7.35 -3.74
N PRO A 191 16.09 -6.22 -3.25
CA PRO A 191 15.87 -4.90 -3.83
C PRO A 191 16.38 -4.76 -5.26
N GLU A 192 17.51 -5.41 -5.61
CA GLU A 192 18.10 -5.33 -6.96
C GLU A 192 17.16 -5.95 -8.00
N SER A 193 16.58 -7.11 -7.70
CA SER A 193 15.56 -7.72 -8.58
C SER A 193 14.29 -6.88 -8.69
N ALA A 194 13.87 -6.18 -7.62
CA ALA A 194 12.74 -5.25 -7.68
C ALA A 194 13.05 -4.01 -8.53
N LEU A 195 14.22 -3.39 -8.31
CA LEU A 195 14.68 -2.22 -9.05
C LEU A 195 14.90 -2.50 -10.54
N ALA A 196 15.29 -3.73 -10.91
CA ALA A 196 15.38 -4.12 -12.32
C ALA A 196 14.03 -4.03 -13.06
N LEU A 197 12.92 -4.31 -12.37
CA LEU A 197 11.56 -4.18 -12.92
C LEU A 197 11.10 -2.73 -13.03
N ALA A 198 11.70 -1.80 -12.27
CA ALA A 198 11.38 -0.39 -12.37
C ALA A 198 11.69 0.19 -13.77
N ALA A 199 12.48 -0.49 -14.59
CA ALA A 199 12.69 -0.16 -16.00
C ALA A 199 11.41 -0.15 -16.85
N GLU A 200 10.34 -0.78 -16.38
CA GLU A 200 9.02 -0.83 -17.02
C GLU A 200 8.01 0.14 -16.36
N LEU A 201 8.46 1.00 -15.46
CA LEU A 201 7.66 1.95 -14.70
C LEU A 201 8.11 3.39 -15.00
N ASP A 202 7.31 4.36 -14.55
CA ASP A 202 7.61 5.79 -14.72
C ASP A 202 8.52 6.32 -13.61
N ALA A 203 8.44 5.72 -12.42
CA ALA A 203 9.08 6.25 -11.23
C ALA A 203 9.48 5.17 -10.22
N VAL A 204 10.25 5.59 -9.22
CA VAL A 204 10.56 4.78 -8.03
C VAL A 204 10.58 5.67 -6.79
N GLU A 205 10.08 5.13 -5.68
CA GLU A 205 10.08 5.81 -4.41
C GLU A 205 11.51 5.91 -3.85
N LEU A 206 11.98 7.14 -3.68
CA LEU A 206 13.32 7.44 -3.14
C LEU A 206 13.25 8.01 -1.72
N GLN A 207 12.26 8.88 -1.45
CA GLN A 207 12.06 9.44 -0.11
C GLN A 207 11.08 8.55 0.65
N TYR A 208 11.59 7.80 1.61
CA TYR A 208 10.83 6.86 2.43
C TYR A 208 11.47 6.70 3.82
N PRO A 209 10.67 6.69 4.91
CA PRO A 209 11.19 6.59 6.27
C PRO A 209 11.44 5.12 6.67
N TYR A 210 12.56 4.53 6.24
CA TYR A 210 12.89 3.11 6.52
C TYR A 210 13.06 2.72 8.00
N GLY A 211 13.00 3.67 8.94
CA GLY A 211 13.20 3.42 10.37
C GLY A 211 14.63 2.99 10.76
N ARG A 212 15.55 3.01 9.79
CA ARG A 212 16.98 2.69 9.93
C ARG A 212 17.77 3.49 8.89
N GLU A 213 19.07 3.62 9.10
CA GLU A 213 19.96 4.10 8.03
C GLU A 213 19.97 3.09 6.88
N VAL A 214 19.78 3.59 5.66
CA VAL A 214 19.81 2.80 4.42
C VAL A 214 20.71 3.48 3.40
N ASP A 215 21.38 2.67 2.59
CA ASP A 215 22.07 3.12 1.39
C ASP A 215 21.06 3.32 0.26
N ARG A 216 20.91 4.56 -0.22
CA ARG A 216 19.97 4.92 -1.29
C ARG A 216 20.60 4.80 -2.69
N ASP A 217 21.92 4.58 -2.79
CA ASP A 217 22.64 4.52 -4.05
C ASP A 217 22.03 3.51 -5.05
N PRO A 218 21.51 2.32 -4.65
CA PRO A 218 20.85 1.42 -5.60
C PRO A 218 19.64 2.06 -6.29
N VAL A 219 18.84 2.83 -5.56
CA VAL A 219 17.65 3.51 -6.08
C VAL A 219 18.07 4.66 -6.99
N GLU A 220 19.04 5.48 -6.56
CA GLU A 220 19.57 6.59 -7.36
C GLU A 220 20.19 6.10 -8.68
N ARG A 221 20.95 5.00 -8.65
CA ARG A 221 21.47 4.36 -9.87
C ARG A 221 20.36 3.84 -10.78
N ALA A 222 19.28 3.30 -10.24
CA ALA A 222 18.14 2.85 -11.03
C ALA A 222 17.43 4.05 -11.70
N ILE A 223 17.25 5.15 -10.96
CA ILE A 223 16.72 6.42 -11.46
C ILE A 223 17.54 6.91 -12.65
N GLU A 224 18.86 7.02 -12.49
CA GLU A 224 19.75 7.48 -13.57
C GLU A 224 19.78 6.52 -14.77
N ARG A 225 19.84 5.22 -14.51
CA ARG A 225 19.96 4.17 -15.54
C ARG A 225 18.71 4.07 -16.40
N HIS A 226 17.53 4.20 -15.79
CA HIS A 226 16.25 3.96 -16.45
C HIS A 226 15.49 5.25 -16.77
N GLY A 227 16.01 6.42 -16.34
CA GLY A 227 15.36 7.71 -16.58
C GLY A 227 14.07 7.89 -15.76
N LEU A 228 14.02 7.30 -14.56
CA LEU A 228 12.82 7.30 -13.71
C LEU A 228 12.63 8.65 -13.02
N LEU A 229 11.38 8.99 -12.74
CA LEU A 229 11.05 10.03 -11.77
C LEU A 229 11.27 9.52 -10.34
N ALA A 230 11.56 10.44 -9.43
CA ALA A 230 11.69 10.14 -7.99
C ALA A 230 10.40 10.53 -7.27
N THR A 231 9.74 9.55 -6.65
CA THR A 231 8.57 9.77 -5.78
C THR A 231 8.97 9.67 -4.31
N GLY A 232 8.02 9.92 -3.41
CA GLY A 232 8.27 9.88 -1.99
C GLY A 232 7.04 10.11 -1.14
N GLY A 233 6.97 9.41 -0.03
CA GLY A 233 5.89 9.52 0.94
C GLY A 233 6.25 8.87 2.27
N SER A 234 5.34 9.02 3.22
CA SER A 234 5.55 8.55 4.59
C SER A 234 5.17 7.08 4.79
N ASP A 235 4.38 6.49 3.88
CA ASP A 235 3.72 5.19 4.06
C ASP A 235 2.89 5.19 5.36
N ALA A 236 2.22 6.33 5.61
CA ALA A 236 1.49 6.57 6.84
C ALA A 236 0.27 5.66 6.93
N HIS A 237 0.18 4.96 8.07
CA HIS A 237 -0.99 4.19 8.49
C HIS A 237 -1.67 4.81 9.72
N ASP A 238 -1.14 5.93 10.21
CA ASP A 238 -1.63 6.69 11.35
C ASP A 238 -2.04 8.11 10.95
N GLU A 239 -2.35 8.96 11.93
CA GLU A 239 -2.78 10.34 11.69
C GLU A 239 -1.62 11.31 11.37
N ARG A 240 -0.37 10.83 11.31
CA ARG A 240 0.82 11.66 11.14
C ARG A 240 1.35 11.59 9.71
N LEU A 241 0.92 12.58 8.92
CA LEU A 241 1.41 12.76 7.55
C LEU A 241 2.63 13.67 7.48
N GLY A 242 3.35 13.62 6.37
CA GLY A 242 4.48 14.52 6.08
C GLY A 242 5.75 14.22 6.89
N VAL A 243 5.89 12.99 7.39
CA VAL A 243 7.14 12.51 8.02
C VAL A 243 8.28 12.47 7.01
N ASP A 244 7.97 12.02 5.80
CA ASP A 244 8.84 12.06 4.62
C ASP A 244 7.99 12.43 3.39
N GLY A 245 8.63 12.76 2.28
CA GLY A 245 7.94 13.15 1.06
C GLY A 245 8.77 14.06 0.16
N LEU A 246 8.10 14.68 -0.81
CA LEU A 246 8.76 15.49 -1.84
C LEU A 246 8.80 16.97 -1.50
N SER A 247 9.84 17.66 -1.97
CA SER A 247 9.81 19.12 -2.07
C SER A 247 8.83 19.56 -3.18
N ARG A 248 8.43 20.84 -3.16
CA ARG A 248 7.57 21.40 -4.22
C ARG A 248 8.18 21.21 -5.61
N GLU A 249 9.45 21.54 -5.76
CA GLU A 249 10.16 21.38 -7.05
C GLU A 249 10.21 19.91 -7.51
N ALA A 250 10.36 18.96 -6.59
CA ALA A 250 10.35 17.55 -6.94
C ALA A 250 8.96 17.05 -7.33
N PHE A 251 7.93 17.52 -6.63
CA PHE A 251 6.54 17.22 -6.96
C PHE A 251 6.12 17.81 -8.32
N ASP A 252 6.47 19.06 -8.61
CA ASP A 252 6.08 19.73 -9.86
C ASP A 252 6.63 19.00 -11.10
N ARG A 253 7.77 18.30 -10.97
CA ARG A 253 8.33 17.44 -12.04
C ARG A 253 7.51 16.20 -12.36
N LEU A 254 6.58 15.80 -11.48
CA LEU A 254 5.72 14.64 -11.71
C LEU A 254 4.52 14.97 -12.60
N GLU A 255 4.22 16.26 -12.82
CA GLU A 255 3.10 16.72 -13.67
C GLU A 255 1.73 16.11 -13.27
N LEU A 256 1.53 15.88 -11.95
CA LEU A 256 0.34 15.20 -11.42
C LEU A 256 -0.85 16.13 -11.11
N THR A 257 -0.69 17.45 -11.19
CA THR A 257 -1.78 18.40 -10.94
C THR A 257 -2.74 18.51 -12.12
N ALA A 258 -3.97 18.97 -11.88
CA ALA A 258 -4.90 19.28 -12.96
C ALA A 258 -4.43 20.50 -13.77
N ASP A 259 -4.67 20.48 -15.09
CA ASP A 259 -4.62 21.66 -15.96
C ASP A 259 -5.75 22.66 -15.64
#